data_AF-A0AAV4F6U8-F1
#
_entry.id   AF-A0AAV4F6U8-F1
#
_cell.length_a   1.000
_cell.length_b   1.000
_cell.length_c   1.000
_cell.angle_alpha   90.00
_cell.angle_beta   90.00
_cell.angle_gamma   90.00
#
_symmetry.space_group_name_H-M   'P 1'
#
loop_
_entity.id
_entity.type
_entity.pdbx_description
1 polymer ?
#
loop_
_entity_poly.entity_id
_entity_poly.type
_entity_poly.pdbx_seq_one_letter_code
_entity_poly.pdbx_strand_id
1 'polypeptide(L)'
;MLCLTLLRLTFFTSRLNNQVPKYISWKCGPDGWAVDAMLADWTSLDRMYAFPPFSLLPAVFQKMDREKVDILVVLPLWRTQSWWPHMLLDLVDTPVVLDHHKQILRHPQYPDVQHPLFPKTKLLACLLSGNASKSKAFRASLPLSSSLPGDQRQGSRMKLFSENGYNFVIENKSIACVPLSQRF
;
A
#
# COMPACT_ATOMS: atom_id res chain seq x y z
N MET A 1 7.22 -12.24 4.65
CA MET A 1 8.25 -11.61 3.79
C MET A 1 7.65 -10.57 2.82
N LEU A 2 7.52 -9.30 3.22
CA LEU A 2 7.61 -8.17 2.26
C LEU A 2 9.06 -8.16 1.79
N CYS A 3 9.35 -9.03 0.83
CA CYS A 3 10.70 -9.32 0.43
C CYS A 3 11.20 -8.14 -0.41
N LEU A 4 11.88 -7.18 0.21
CA LEU A 4 12.51 -6.09 -0.53
C LEU A 4 13.48 -6.64 -1.60
N THR A 5 14.04 -7.85 -1.41
CA THR A 5 14.88 -8.52 -2.43
C THR A 5 14.10 -9.09 -3.62
N LEU A 6 12.76 -9.09 -3.58
CA LEU A 6 11.93 -9.35 -4.76
C LEU A 6 11.57 -8.08 -5.53
N LEU A 7 11.81 -6.89 -4.97
CA LEU A 7 11.57 -5.63 -5.65
C LEU A 7 12.76 -5.30 -6.53
N ARG A 8 12.49 -4.89 -7.77
CA ARG A 8 13.55 -4.59 -8.75
C ARG A 8 13.68 -3.13 -9.05
N LEU A 9 12.64 -2.33 -8.81
CA LEU A 9 12.60 -0.93 -9.18
C LEU A 9 11.82 -0.10 -8.16
N THR A 10 12.43 0.97 -7.66
CA THR A 10 11.78 1.92 -6.74
C THR A 10 11.46 3.25 -7.44
N PHE A 11 10.23 3.70 -7.30
CA PHE A 11 9.74 5.00 -7.76
C PHE A 11 9.76 6.03 -6.63
N PHE A 12 9.85 7.31 -7.03
CA PHE A 12 9.80 8.46 -6.12
C PHE A 12 10.90 8.48 -5.06
N THR A 13 12.08 7.99 -5.43
CA THR A 13 13.25 7.96 -4.54
C THR A 13 14.39 8.79 -5.11
N SER A 14 15.44 8.93 -4.33
CA SER A 14 16.68 9.62 -4.67
C SER A 14 17.86 8.71 -4.36
N ARG A 15 19.06 9.11 -4.80
CA ARG A 15 20.31 8.42 -4.46
C ARG A 15 20.49 8.20 -2.95
N LEU A 16 19.93 9.08 -2.12
CA LEU A 16 20.16 9.07 -0.66
C LEU A 16 19.21 8.13 0.11
N ASN A 17 18.12 7.69 -0.50
CA ASN A 17 17.08 6.91 0.17
C ASN A 17 16.52 5.76 -0.70
N ASN A 18 17.27 5.35 -1.72
CA ASN A 18 16.90 4.19 -2.52
C ASN A 18 17.04 2.91 -1.67
N GLN A 19 16.08 2.00 -1.85
CA GLN A 19 16.08 0.70 -1.17
C GLN A 19 16.57 -0.43 -2.08
N VAL A 20 16.67 -0.16 -3.38
CA VAL A 20 17.10 -1.10 -4.42
C VAL A 20 18.02 -0.41 -5.43
N PRO A 21 18.89 -1.15 -6.14
CA PRO A 21 19.88 -0.57 -7.05
C PRO A 21 19.28 0.24 -8.20
N LYS A 22 18.14 -0.19 -8.77
CA LYS A 22 17.46 0.54 -9.85
C LYS A 22 16.37 1.43 -9.28
N TYR A 23 16.42 2.72 -9.60
CA TYR A 23 15.42 3.65 -9.11
C TYR A 23 15.12 4.79 -10.06
N ILE A 24 13.92 5.36 -9.94
CA ILE A 24 13.47 6.54 -10.69
C ILE A 24 13.35 7.71 -9.74
N SER A 25 14.07 8.80 -10.06
CA SER A 25 14.05 10.04 -9.31
C SER A 25 13.40 11.18 -10.10
N TRP A 26 12.80 12.14 -9.39
CA TRP A 26 12.24 13.34 -10.03
C TRP A 26 13.29 14.15 -10.78
N LYS A 27 14.49 14.27 -10.20
CA LYS A 27 15.63 14.95 -10.83
C LYS A 27 16.55 13.92 -11.49
N CYS A 28 17.16 14.31 -12.61
CA CYS A 28 18.25 13.56 -13.19
C CYS A 28 19.42 13.49 -12.20
N GLY A 29 19.91 12.28 -11.95
CA GLY A 29 21.05 12.01 -11.08
C GLY A 29 21.97 10.99 -11.75
N PRO A 30 23.26 10.95 -11.36
CA PRO A 30 24.26 10.12 -12.04
C PRO A 30 23.92 8.62 -12.01
N ASP A 31 23.21 8.17 -10.97
CA ASP A 31 22.90 6.76 -10.72
C ASP A 31 21.40 6.43 -10.92
N GLY A 32 20.60 7.38 -11.44
CA GLY A 32 19.17 7.18 -11.65
C GLY A 32 18.89 6.39 -12.94
N TRP A 33 18.01 5.38 -12.88
CA TRP A 33 17.66 4.58 -14.06
C TRP A 33 16.81 5.36 -15.07
N ALA A 34 15.92 6.20 -14.57
CA ALA A 34 15.10 7.10 -15.37
C ALA A 34 14.79 8.39 -14.58
N VAL A 35 14.25 9.38 -15.28
CA VAL A 35 13.77 10.63 -14.71
C VAL A 35 12.25 10.63 -14.73
N ASP A 36 11.64 11.01 -13.60
CA ASP A 36 10.19 11.07 -13.39
C ASP A 36 9.44 9.74 -13.56
N ALA A 37 9.00 9.18 -12.44
CA ALA A 37 8.26 7.93 -12.43
C ALA A 37 6.91 8.02 -13.15
N MET A 38 6.29 9.20 -13.22
CA MET A 38 4.98 9.36 -13.87
C MET A 38 5.08 9.40 -15.41
N LEU A 39 6.25 9.77 -15.95
CA LEU A 39 6.51 9.79 -17.39
C LEU A 39 7.01 8.44 -17.93
N ALA A 40 7.61 7.61 -17.08
CA ALA A 40 8.04 6.27 -17.47
C ALA A 40 6.86 5.40 -17.91
N ASP A 41 7.07 4.54 -18.91
CA ASP A 41 6.14 3.46 -19.27
C ASP A 41 6.23 2.34 -18.21
N TRP A 42 5.14 2.06 -17.50
CA TRP A 42 5.13 1.01 -16.46
C TRP A 42 4.86 -0.37 -17.04
N THR A 43 4.35 -0.48 -18.27
CA THR A 43 3.96 -1.76 -18.88
C THR A 43 5.14 -2.68 -19.14
N SER A 44 6.33 -2.11 -19.35
CA SER A 44 7.58 -2.83 -19.59
C SER A 44 8.37 -3.13 -18.29
N LEU A 45 7.83 -2.76 -17.13
CA LEU A 45 8.51 -2.88 -15.83
C LEU A 45 7.91 -4.01 -14.99
N ASP A 46 8.77 -4.68 -14.22
CA ASP A 46 8.36 -5.70 -13.26
C ASP A 46 8.68 -5.28 -11.82
N ARG A 47 7.97 -5.88 -10.86
CA ARG A 47 8.29 -5.82 -9.42
C ARG A 47 8.53 -4.39 -8.92
N MET A 48 7.59 -3.51 -9.30
CA MET A 48 7.61 -2.09 -9.00
C MET A 48 7.22 -1.81 -7.56
N TYR A 49 7.92 -0.85 -6.96
CA TYR A 49 7.65 -0.32 -5.64
C TYR A 49 7.57 1.20 -5.68
N ALA A 50 6.57 1.78 -5.03
CA ALA A 50 6.41 3.22 -4.95
C ALA A 50 6.15 3.68 -3.52
N PHE A 51 6.89 4.72 -3.11
CA PHE A 51 6.56 5.53 -1.94
C PHE A 51 6.42 7.00 -2.36
N PRO A 52 5.29 7.35 -3.02
CA PRO A 52 5.12 8.67 -3.62
C PRO A 52 4.89 9.74 -2.54
N PRO A 53 5.19 11.01 -2.87
CA PRO A 53 4.55 12.14 -2.19
C PRO A 53 3.04 11.92 -2.13
N PHE A 54 2.43 12.09 -0.96
CA PHE A 54 1.04 11.66 -0.75
C PHE A 54 0.01 12.39 -1.63
N SER A 55 0.34 13.61 -2.09
CA SER A 55 -0.47 14.35 -3.06
C SER A 55 -0.53 13.68 -4.45
N LEU A 56 0.44 12.82 -4.79
CA LEU A 56 0.51 12.12 -6.07
C LEU A 56 -0.16 10.74 -6.05
N LEU A 57 -0.63 10.25 -4.89
CA LEU A 57 -1.30 8.95 -4.79
C LEU A 57 -2.47 8.79 -5.78
N PRO A 58 -3.38 9.77 -5.95
CA PRO A 58 -4.45 9.65 -6.94
C PRO A 58 -3.93 9.46 -8.37
N ALA A 59 -2.88 10.19 -8.75
CA ALA A 59 -2.29 10.10 -10.08
C ALA A 59 -1.59 8.74 -10.29
N VAL A 60 -0.92 8.23 -9.25
CA VAL A 60 -0.31 6.89 -9.24
C VAL A 60 -1.36 5.80 -9.48
N PHE A 61 -2.50 5.85 -8.79
CA PHE A 61 -3.59 4.88 -9.00
C PHE A 61 -4.17 4.98 -10.41
N GLN A 62 -4.43 6.20 -10.90
CA GLN A 62 -4.92 6.39 -12.28
C GLN A 62 -3.96 5.85 -13.33
N LYS A 63 -2.65 6.05 -13.17
CA LYS A 63 -1.65 5.52 -14.10
C LYS A 63 -1.59 4.00 -14.03
N MET A 64 -1.58 3.42 -12.84
CA MET A 64 -1.66 1.97 -12.63
C MET A 64 -2.88 1.37 -13.35
N ASP A 65 -4.05 1.98 -13.19
CA ASP A 65 -5.30 1.54 -13.81
C ASP A 65 -5.28 1.66 -15.33
N ARG A 66 -4.69 2.73 -15.86
CA ARG A 66 -4.56 2.96 -17.29
C ARG A 66 -3.62 1.94 -17.94
N GLU A 67 -2.50 1.66 -17.29
CA GLU A 67 -1.43 0.80 -17.83
C GLU A 67 -1.60 -0.68 -17.44
N LYS A 68 -2.59 -1.00 -16.61
CA LYS A 68 -2.95 -2.38 -16.21
C LYS A 68 -1.80 -3.13 -15.55
N VAL A 69 -1.03 -2.42 -14.74
CA VAL A 69 0.15 -2.97 -14.06
C VAL A 69 -0.12 -3.27 -12.59
N ASP A 70 0.74 -4.10 -12.01
CA ASP A 70 0.75 -4.38 -10.57
C ASP A 70 1.88 -3.59 -9.91
N ILE A 71 1.62 -3.01 -8.74
CA ILE A 71 2.60 -2.21 -8.01
C ILE A 71 2.42 -2.34 -6.51
N LEU A 72 3.54 -2.41 -5.78
CA LEU A 72 3.56 -2.30 -4.33
C LEU A 72 3.65 -0.82 -3.94
N VAL A 73 2.59 -0.29 -3.33
CA VAL A 73 2.53 1.12 -2.91
C VAL A 73 2.55 1.22 -1.39
N VAL A 74 3.45 2.07 -0.86
CA VAL A 74 3.41 2.50 0.54
C VAL A 74 2.68 3.82 0.63
N LEU A 75 1.68 3.89 1.50
CA LEU A 75 0.77 5.03 1.62
C LEU A 75 0.33 5.22 3.07
N PRO A 76 -0.13 6.42 3.46
CA PRO A 76 -0.62 6.64 4.81
C PRO A 76 -2.01 6.01 5.00
N LEU A 77 -2.27 5.52 6.21
CA LEU A 77 -3.55 4.96 6.64
C LEU A 77 -4.59 6.07 6.81
N TRP A 78 -5.07 6.63 5.70
CA TRP A 78 -5.96 7.79 5.66
C TRP A 78 -7.33 7.43 5.10
N ARG A 79 -8.15 6.82 5.96
CA ARG A 79 -9.50 6.30 5.63
C ARG A 79 -10.47 7.35 5.06
N THR A 80 -10.27 8.62 5.36
CA THR A 80 -11.15 9.73 4.95
C THR A 80 -10.81 10.30 3.58
N GLN A 81 -9.76 9.80 2.91
CA GLN A 81 -9.38 10.29 1.59
C GLN A 81 -10.29 9.72 0.50
N SER A 82 -10.58 10.54 -0.51
CA SER A 82 -11.48 10.17 -1.62
C SER A 82 -10.99 8.96 -2.42
N TRP A 83 -9.68 8.77 -2.51
CA TRP A 83 -9.06 7.63 -3.20
C TRP A 83 -9.06 6.33 -2.39
N TRP A 84 -9.39 6.39 -1.09
CA TRP A 84 -9.29 5.24 -0.19
C TRP A 84 -10.18 4.05 -0.61
N PRO A 85 -11.48 4.23 -0.93
CA PRO A 85 -12.33 3.11 -1.35
C PRO A 85 -11.86 2.48 -2.67
N HIS A 86 -11.39 3.31 -3.60
CA HIS A 86 -10.85 2.85 -4.90
C HIS A 86 -9.63 1.95 -4.70
N MET A 87 -8.66 2.42 -3.90
CA MET A 87 -7.48 1.64 -3.56
C MET A 87 -7.84 0.28 -2.91
N LEU A 88 -8.87 0.21 -2.06
CA LEU A 88 -9.31 -1.07 -1.47
C LEU A 88 -9.85 -2.06 -2.53
N LEU A 89 -10.47 -1.55 -3.60
CA LEU A 89 -10.97 -2.37 -4.71
C LEU A 89 -9.84 -2.89 -5.60
N ASP A 90 -8.68 -2.24 -5.60
CA ASP A 90 -7.53 -2.63 -6.42
C ASP A 90 -6.56 -3.59 -5.72
N LEU A 91 -6.81 -3.91 -4.45
CA LEU A 91 -6.01 -4.86 -3.69
C LEU A 91 -6.00 -6.25 -4.32
N VAL A 92 -4.80 -6.84 -4.38
CA VAL A 92 -4.61 -8.23 -4.83
C VAL A 92 -4.01 -9.13 -3.74
N ASP A 93 -3.64 -8.55 -2.60
CA ASP A 93 -3.14 -9.25 -1.43
C ASP A 93 -3.47 -8.45 -0.17
N THR A 94 -3.36 -9.12 0.98
CA THR A 94 -3.63 -8.53 2.28
C THR A 94 -2.68 -7.35 2.57
N PRO A 95 -3.22 -6.15 2.87
CA PRO A 95 -2.39 -4.99 3.22
C PRO A 95 -1.58 -5.21 4.49
N VAL A 96 -0.36 -4.66 4.52
CA VAL A 96 0.54 -4.74 5.68
C VAL A 96 0.63 -3.40 6.37
N VAL A 97 0.32 -3.38 7.66
CA VAL A 97 0.57 -2.19 8.49
C VAL A 97 2.05 -2.18 8.84
N LEU A 98 2.74 -1.11 8.45
CA LEU A 98 4.12 -0.91 8.81
C LEU A 98 4.18 -0.40 10.26
N ASP A 99 4.98 -1.07 11.08
CA ASP A 99 5.12 -0.72 12.49
C ASP A 99 5.62 0.72 12.65
N HIS A 100 5.17 1.43 13.69
CA HIS A 100 5.60 2.80 13.99
C HIS A 100 7.05 2.82 14.49
N HIS A 101 8.01 2.64 13.58
CA HIS A 101 9.42 2.70 13.92
C HIS A 101 9.97 4.10 13.58
N LYS A 102 10.68 4.73 14.54
CA LYS A 102 11.27 6.09 14.43
C LYS A 102 12.17 6.30 13.21
N GLN A 103 12.47 5.24 12.46
CA GLN A 103 13.39 5.24 11.35
C GLN A 103 12.72 5.22 9.97
N ILE A 104 11.39 5.05 9.88
CA ILE A 104 10.69 4.87 8.58
C ILE A 104 10.53 6.19 7.81
N LEU A 105 10.30 7.30 8.52
CA LEU A 105 10.16 8.64 7.93
C LEU A 105 11.30 9.54 8.41
N ARG A 106 12.52 9.25 7.95
CA ARG A 106 13.70 10.09 8.23
C ARG A 106 13.95 11.06 7.09
N HIS A 107 14.42 12.25 7.42
CA HIS A 107 15.00 13.13 6.42
C HIS A 107 16.39 12.58 6.02
N PRO A 108 16.67 12.37 4.73
CA PRO A 108 17.92 11.73 4.29
C PRO A 108 19.17 12.56 4.65
N GLN A 109 19.05 13.88 4.78
CA GLN A 109 20.16 14.76 5.18
C GLN A 109 20.17 15.09 6.67
N TYR A 110 19.05 14.87 7.39
CA TYR A 110 18.90 15.22 8.80
C TYR A 110 18.19 14.09 9.56
N PRO A 111 18.89 12.97 9.84
CA PRO A 111 18.27 11.75 10.37
C PRO A 111 17.60 11.93 11.74
N ASP A 112 18.06 12.92 12.50
CA ASP A 112 17.57 13.25 13.84
C ASP A 112 16.32 14.15 13.83
N VAL A 113 15.99 14.73 12.67
CA VAL A 113 14.78 15.55 12.50
C VAL A 113 13.59 14.64 12.23
N GLN A 114 12.66 14.59 13.17
CA GLN A 114 11.43 13.82 13.04
C GLN A 114 10.52 14.45 11.96
N HIS A 115 10.06 13.65 11.01
CA HIS A 115 9.14 14.12 9.98
C HIS A 115 7.79 14.54 10.60
N PRO A 116 7.18 15.69 10.21
CA PRO A 116 5.94 16.19 10.81
C PRO A 116 4.75 15.22 10.75
N LEU A 117 4.74 14.31 9.77
CA LEU A 117 3.70 13.28 9.63
C LEU A 117 3.98 12.01 10.45
N PHE A 118 5.21 11.81 10.94
CA PHE A 118 5.59 10.62 11.68
C PHE A 118 4.71 10.31 12.90
N PRO A 119 4.34 11.27 13.77
CA PRO A 119 3.49 10.96 14.92
C PRO A 119 2.00 10.86 14.58
N LYS A 120 1.59 11.22 13.35
CA LYS A 120 0.19 11.45 12.98
C LYS A 120 -0.40 10.37 12.07
N THR A 121 0.42 9.51 11.46
CA THR A 121 -0.08 8.52 10.51
C THR A 121 0.70 7.23 10.49
N LYS A 122 -0.03 6.11 10.45
CA LYS A 122 0.52 4.78 10.18
C LYS A 122 0.69 4.61 8.68
N LEU A 123 1.73 3.90 8.27
CA LEU A 123 1.90 3.55 6.86
C LEU A 123 1.35 2.16 6.61
N LEU A 124 0.80 1.99 5.41
CA LEU A 124 0.25 0.76 4.90
C LEU A 124 1.00 0.43 3.61
N ALA A 125 1.45 -0.82 3.48
CA ALA A 125 1.97 -1.36 2.24
C ALA A 125 0.87 -2.20 1.57
N CYS A 126 0.49 -1.81 0.36
CA CYS A 126 -0.58 -2.42 -0.41
C CYS A 126 -0.04 -2.94 -1.74
N LEU A 127 -0.27 -4.21 -2.05
CA LEU A 127 -0.09 -4.71 -3.40
C LEU A 127 -1.37 -4.46 -4.19
N LEU A 128 -1.25 -3.62 -5.23
CA LEU A 128 -2.36 -3.14 -6.04
C LEU A 128 -2.19 -3.58 -7.49
N SER A 129 -3.31 -3.69 -8.21
CA SER A 129 -3.35 -4.07 -9.62
C SER A 129 -4.38 -3.26 -10.38
N GLY A 130 -3.97 -2.67 -11.51
CA GLY A 130 -4.88 -2.05 -12.47
C GLY A 130 -5.71 -3.07 -13.28
N ASN A 131 -5.39 -4.37 -13.16
CA ASN A 131 -6.18 -5.46 -13.72
C ASN A 131 -7.26 -5.93 -12.72
N ALA A 132 -8.50 -5.54 -13.00
CA ALA A 132 -9.65 -5.84 -12.15
C ALA A 132 -9.89 -7.33 -11.90
N SER A 133 -9.45 -8.22 -12.80
CA SER A 133 -9.62 -9.67 -12.62
C SER A 133 -8.79 -10.19 -11.43
N LYS A 134 -7.59 -9.66 -11.22
CA LYS A 134 -6.73 -10.04 -10.07
C LYS A 134 -7.36 -9.57 -8.76
N SER A 135 -7.82 -8.33 -8.72
CA SER A 135 -8.42 -7.75 -7.52
C SER A 135 -9.77 -8.40 -7.19
N LYS A 136 -10.56 -8.79 -8.20
CA LYS A 136 -11.76 -9.62 -8.02
C LYS A 136 -11.44 -11.00 -7.47
N ALA A 137 -10.39 -11.67 -7.97
CA ALA A 137 -9.96 -12.97 -7.46
C ALA A 137 -9.55 -12.89 -5.98
N PHE A 138 -8.81 -11.84 -5.60
CA PHE A 138 -8.49 -11.57 -4.20
C PHE A 138 -9.75 -11.31 -3.37
N ARG A 139 -10.67 -10.44 -3.82
CA ARG A 139 -11.92 -10.19 -3.09
C ARG A 139 -12.79 -11.44 -2.92
N ALA A 140 -12.79 -12.34 -3.90
CA ALA A 140 -13.53 -13.59 -3.83
C ALA A 140 -13.01 -14.50 -2.69
N SER A 141 -11.70 -14.51 -2.43
CA SER A 141 -11.09 -15.30 -1.35
C SER A 141 -11.28 -14.72 0.04
N LEU A 142 -11.71 -13.46 0.16
CA LEU A 142 -11.95 -12.81 1.44
C LEU A 142 -13.21 -13.33 2.15
N PRO A 143 -13.21 -13.36 3.50
CA PRO A 143 -14.38 -13.72 4.28
C PRO A 143 -15.50 -12.68 4.13
N LEU A 144 -16.75 -13.12 4.26
CA LEU A 144 -17.91 -12.24 4.34
C LEU A 144 -17.87 -11.43 5.65
N SER A 145 -18.27 -10.17 5.58
CA SER A 145 -18.34 -9.25 6.72
C SER A 145 -19.57 -9.46 7.61
N SER A 146 -20.59 -10.17 7.13
CA SER A 146 -21.80 -10.53 7.87
C SER A 146 -22.28 -11.95 7.51
N SER A 147 -22.96 -12.62 8.44
CA SER A 147 -23.69 -13.86 8.20
C SER A 147 -24.97 -13.63 7.39
N LEU A 148 -25.43 -14.64 6.64
CA LEU A 148 -26.69 -14.58 5.88
C LEU A 148 -27.90 -14.45 6.85
N PRO A 149 -28.95 -13.68 6.50
CA PRO A 149 -30.17 -13.64 7.28
C PRO A 149 -30.89 -15.00 7.18
N GLY A 150 -30.84 -15.82 8.24
CA GLY A 150 -31.53 -17.12 8.27
C GLY A 150 -30.89 -18.18 9.16
N ASP A 151 -29.60 -18.06 9.51
CA ASP A 151 -28.98 -18.98 10.45
C ASP A 151 -29.30 -18.64 11.90
N GLN A 152 -29.49 -19.69 12.69
CA GLN A 152 -30.08 -19.74 14.03
C GLN A 152 -29.72 -18.58 14.98
N ARG A 153 -30.71 -18.22 15.83
CA ARG A 153 -30.61 -17.27 16.95
C ARG A 153 -29.21 -17.23 17.54
N GLN A 154 -28.49 -16.14 17.26
CA GLN A 154 -27.21 -15.83 17.84
C GLN A 154 -27.37 -15.73 19.37
N GLY A 155 -26.89 -16.73 20.10
CA GLY A 155 -26.67 -16.58 21.54
C GLY A 155 -25.81 -15.34 21.73
N SER A 156 -26.27 -14.39 22.54
CA SER A 156 -25.60 -13.12 22.78
C SER A 156 -24.18 -13.36 23.30
N ARG A 157 -23.24 -13.37 22.36
CA ARG A 157 -21.82 -13.11 22.56
C ARG A 157 -21.46 -12.12 21.49
N MET A 158 -21.91 -10.88 21.70
CA MET A 158 -21.29 -9.72 21.09
C MET A 158 -19.83 -9.74 21.59
N LYS A 159 -18.94 -10.44 20.87
CA LYS A 159 -17.51 -10.28 21.07
C LYS A 159 -17.28 -8.81 20.75
N LEU A 160 -16.98 -8.04 21.78
CA LEU A 160 -16.39 -6.72 21.65
C LEU A 160 -15.28 -6.87 20.60
N PHE A 161 -15.47 -6.29 19.42
CA PHE A 161 -14.38 -6.17 18.46
C PHE A 161 -13.40 -5.23 19.13
N SER A 162 -12.41 -5.85 19.77
CA SER A 162 -11.34 -5.24 20.53
C SER A 162 -10.81 -4.00 19.84
N GLU A 163 -10.53 -3.00 20.66
CA GLU A 163 -9.92 -1.71 20.36
C GLU A 163 -8.95 -1.76 19.15
N ASN A 164 -9.13 -0.84 18.20
CA ASN A 164 -8.18 -0.51 17.12
C ASN A 164 -7.80 -1.62 16.11
N GLY A 165 -8.76 -2.45 15.65
CA GLY A 165 -8.52 -3.39 14.56
C GLY A 165 -8.31 -2.71 13.18
N TYR A 166 -7.26 -3.11 12.43
CA TYR A 166 -7.02 -2.68 11.04
C TYR A 166 -7.88 -3.46 10.03
N ASN A 167 -9.17 -3.60 10.32
CA ASN A 167 -10.10 -4.32 9.46
C ASN A 167 -10.94 -3.33 8.66
N PHE A 168 -11.06 -3.57 7.36
CA PHE A 168 -11.88 -2.79 6.43
C PHE A 168 -12.98 -3.66 5.83
N VAL A 169 -14.05 -3.03 5.36
CA VAL A 169 -15.14 -3.73 4.65
C VAL A 169 -15.36 -3.05 3.32
N ILE A 170 -15.39 -3.83 2.24
CA ILE A 170 -15.72 -3.38 0.89
C ILE A 170 -16.55 -4.47 0.22
N GLU A 171 -17.65 -4.11 -0.45
CA GLU A 171 -18.54 -5.07 -1.15
C GLU A 171 -18.92 -6.29 -0.29
N ASN A 172 -19.29 -6.09 0.99
CA ASN A 172 -19.59 -7.13 1.98
C ASN A 172 -18.43 -8.10 2.31
N LYS A 173 -17.20 -7.84 1.85
CA LYS A 173 -15.99 -8.59 2.18
C LYS A 173 -15.18 -7.89 3.27
N SER A 174 -14.65 -8.66 4.21
CA SER A 174 -13.77 -8.14 5.26
C SER A 174 -12.30 -8.28 4.84
N ILE A 175 -11.57 -7.17 4.89
CA ILE A 175 -10.12 -7.07 4.65
C ILE A 175 -9.45 -6.83 5.99
N ALA A 176 -8.80 -7.83 6.55
CA ALA A 176 -8.01 -7.67 7.77
C ALA A 176 -6.56 -7.34 7.41
N CYS A 177 -6.04 -6.18 7.83
CA CYS A 177 -4.62 -5.88 7.63
C CYS A 177 -3.77 -6.61 8.66
N VAL A 178 -2.59 -7.05 8.23
CA VAL A 178 -1.64 -7.73 9.10
C VAL A 178 -0.53 -6.75 9.52
N PRO A 179 -0.17 -6.66 10.80
CA PRO A 179 1.06 -5.99 11.23
C PRO A 179 2.27 -6.62 10.56
N LEU A 180 3.29 -5.80 10.26
CA LEU A 180 4.55 -6.29 9.69
C LEU A 180 5.17 -7.39 10.56
N SER A 181 5.13 -7.24 11.89
CA SER A 181 5.63 -8.22 12.86
C SER A 181 4.95 -9.59 12.83
N GLN A 182 3.75 -9.71 12.25
CA GLN A 182 3.00 -10.98 12.16
C GLN A 182 3.13 -11.65 10.79
N ARG A 183 3.83 -11.01 9.84
CA ARG A 183 4.07 -11.53 8.48
C ARG A 183 5.40 -12.29 8.38
N PHE A 184 6.05 -12.58 9.52
CA PHE A 184 7.32 -13.27 9.70
C PHE A 184 7.29 -14.17 10.93
#